data_AF-A0A523QK88-F1
#
_entry.id   AF-A0A523QK88-F1
#
_cell.length_a   1.000
_cell.length_b   1.000
_cell.length_c   1.000
_cell.angle_alpha   90.00
_cell.angle_beta   90.00
_cell.angle_gamma   90.00
#
_symmetry.space_group_name_H-M   'P 1'
#
loop_
_entity.id
_entity.type
_entity.pdbx_description
1 polymer ?
#
loop_
_entity_poly.entity_id
_entity_poly.type
_entity_poly.pdbx_seq_one_letter_code
_entity_poly.pdbx_strand_id
1 'polypeptide(L)'
;MKKISVDHLARVEGSGGISATIDGKVVTDVKFSIYEGPRLVERLTVGKTPEEVVNIVPRICAICTISHKNAALRAMENALSIKVPTKVSFLRDLMHLGEMIESHSLHIYYLTLPDYAGFPNAIAMASKFELEVKVALEMKEFGNHIMKTASGRYIHGENPVIGGFGKFPTREELIWIKSRAIQFMPFILKTVSLFCELDYPDCPEEDTVYVCCHPGQNKYGLAGDEIMLSTGEIINKDDYKSLTNEFVVSHSYAKHSRYREKPYSVGALARVNNLGEKLKGQAGKMYKKYFNPRWRRNPLFNNAAQALEILYAFERIPKSVDKMLRLSSSRIAEYTKKEGKGTGIVEAPRGLLIHSYEISDGLVSYADIITPTAQNAEDIERYCYIAAQKLLEAGDEDKIKDRMDLVVRAYDPCISCSAHMAEVKKAPAEDWKAKLAEIKEKASPMFVGVGNRNRSDDGAGVELALELKKLGVCDVYLESELEKHKILWDYKALRPLILFDAVDFKEAPGKVTLLPLNYVIDKTRLSHKILPFISMQMRYKHLKNAYMLGIQPESIEEGTKISRPVRQAILKVLKEIKN
;
A
#
# COMPACT_ATOMS: atom_id res chain seq x y z
N MET A 1 10.70 11.58 -26.39
CA MET A 1 10.08 10.87 -25.26
C MET A 1 8.70 11.44 -24.94
N LYS A 2 7.67 10.60 -25.08
CA LYS A 2 6.27 10.88 -24.74
C LYS A 2 5.91 10.05 -23.49
N LYS A 3 5.10 10.60 -22.60
CA LYS A 3 4.61 9.90 -21.41
C LYS A 3 3.09 9.75 -21.49
N ILE A 4 2.60 8.52 -21.34
CA ILE A 4 1.19 8.21 -21.17
C ILE A 4 1.02 7.81 -19.71
N SER A 5 0.14 8.47 -18.97
CA SER A 5 -0.11 8.15 -17.57
C SER A 5 -1.59 8.15 -17.21
N VAL A 6 -1.90 7.31 -16.22
CA VAL A 6 -3.09 7.36 -15.42
C VAL A 6 -2.65 7.64 -14.00
N ASP A 7 -2.61 8.94 -13.66
CA ASP A 7 -2.06 9.39 -12.38
C ASP A 7 -2.95 8.96 -11.20
N HIS A 8 -4.25 8.77 -11.44
CA HIS A 8 -5.19 8.26 -10.46
C HIS A 8 -6.01 7.14 -11.08
N LEU A 9 -5.68 5.91 -10.71
CA LEU A 9 -6.46 4.74 -11.07
C LEU A 9 -7.84 4.84 -10.40
N ALA A 10 -8.88 5.02 -11.21
CA ALA A 10 -10.25 4.94 -10.74
C ALA A 10 -10.71 3.46 -10.66
N ARG A 11 -11.67 3.19 -9.78
CA ARG A 11 -12.26 1.86 -9.56
C ARG A 11 -11.23 0.79 -9.13
N VAL A 12 -10.28 1.20 -8.30
CA VAL A 12 -9.40 0.32 -7.53
C VAL A 12 -9.44 0.76 -6.07
N GLU A 13 -9.03 -0.10 -5.14
CA GLU A 13 -8.91 0.31 -3.74
C GLU A 13 -7.56 0.99 -3.51
N GLY A 14 -7.58 2.13 -2.78
CA GLY A 14 -6.42 2.95 -2.43
C GLY A 14 -5.98 3.94 -3.53
N SER A 15 -4.80 4.55 -3.36
CA SER A 15 -4.30 5.64 -4.23
C SER A 15 -3.00 5.28 -4.95
N GLY A 16 -3.07 5.18 -6.27
CA GLY A 16 -1.96 4.82 -7.13
C GLY A 16 -2.22 5.15 -8.59
N GLY A 17 -1.18 4.99 -9.41
CA GLY A 17 -1.17 5.30 -10.82
C GLY A 17 -0.31 4.33 -11.62
N ILE A 18 -0.51 4.34 -12.94
CA ILE A 18 0.31 3.58 -13.90
C ILE A 18 0.80 4.55 -14.98
N SER A 19 2.07 4.46 -15.37
CA SER A 19 2.61 5.27 -16.46
C SER A 19 3.53 4.48 -17.37
N ALA A 20 3.49 4.82 -18.67
CA ALA A 20 4.37 4.29 -19.70
C ALA A 20 5.15 5.44 -20.35
N THR A 21 6.46 5.23 -20.52
CA THR A 21 7.34 6.16 -21.27
C THR A 21 7.66 5.55 -22.63
N ILE A 22 7.47 6.35 -23.68
CA ILE A 22 7.63 5.94 -25.07
C ILE A 22 8.72 6.79 -25.71
N ASP A 23 9.66 6.15 -26.38
CA ASP A 23 10.65 6.81 -27.22
C ASP A 23 10.57 6.30 -28.67
N GLY A 24 10.07 7.15 -29.57
CA GLY A 24 9.75 6.76 -30.94
C GLY A 24 8.71 5.64 -30.99
N LYS A 25 9.13 4.43 -31.38
CA LYS A 25 8.28 3.23 -31.52
C LYS A 25 8.51 2.19 -30.42
N VAL A 26 9.21 2.56 -29.36
CA VAL A 26 9.61 1.63 -28.29
C VAL A 26 9.08 2.15 -26.96
N VAL A 27 8.38 1.31 -26.22
CA VAL A 27 8.11 1.53 -24.81
C VAL A 27 9.41 1.28 -24.04
N THR A 28 9.87 2.27 -23.28
CA THR A 28 11.16 2.19 -22.58
C THR A 28 11.00 1.88 -21.09
N ASP A 29 9.84 2.20 -20.52
CA ASP A 29 9.61 2.07 -19.07
C ASP A 29 8.10 2.02 -18.77
N VAL A 30 7.71 1.19 -17.81
CA VAL A 30 6.35 1.14 -17.26
C VAL A 30 6.44 1.06 -15.75
N LYS A 31 5.71 1.95 -15.07
CA LYS A 31 5.77 2.11 -13.61
C LYS A 31 4.39 2.06 -13.00
N PHE A 32 4.17 1.08 -12.12
CA PHE A 32 3.02 0.99 -11.24
C PHE A 32 3.37 1.62 -9.90
N SER A 33 2.83 2.81 -9.68
CA SER A 33 3.17 3.67 -8.54
C SER A 33 2.05 3.66 -7.51
N ILE A 34 2.39 3.23 -6.30
CA ILE A 34 1.52 3.36 -5.14
C ILE A 34 1.95 4.59 -4.34
N TYR A 35 1.04 5.55 -4.20
CA TYR A 35 1.29 6.83 -3.53
C TYR A 35 0.85 6.83 -2.07
N GLU A 36 0.05 5.84 -1.66
CA GLU A 36 -0.41 5.74 -0.29
C GLU A 36 0.76 5.58 0.68
N GLY A 37 0.76 6.39 1.73
CA GLY A 37 1.84 6.42 2.70
C GLY A 37 1.94 5.10 3.47
N PRO A 38 3.15 4.70 3.84
CA PRO A 38 3.37 3.48 4.61
C PRO A 38 2.76 3.57 6.00
N ARG A 39 1.96 2.57 6.35
CA ARG A 39 1.38 2.48 7.70
C ARG A 39 2.30 1.79 8.71
N LEU A 40 3.41 1.19 8.22
CA LEU A 40 4.44 0.53 9.03
C LEU A 40 3.87 -0.49 10.04
N VAL A 41 2.84 -1.24 9.62
CA VAL A 41 2.09 -2.15 10.50
C VAL A 41 2.99 -3.22 11.12
N GLU A 42 3.95 -3.75 10.36
CA GLU A 42 4.94 -4.70 10.87
C GLU A 42 5.69 -4.13 12.08
N ARG A 43 6.15 -2.88 11.99
CA ARG A 43 6.83 -2.22 13.10
C ARG A 43 5.88 -1.89 14.25
N LEU A 44 4.64 -1.50 13.96
CA LEU A 44 3.61 -1.23 14.97
C LEU A 44 3.29 -2.47 15.82
N THR A 45 3.41 -3.66 15.24
CA THR A 45 3.15 -4.93 15.94
C THR A 45 4.30 -5.40 16.83
N VAL A 46 5.51 -4.86 16.69
CA VAL A 46 6.64 -5.22 17.57
C VAL A 46 6.42 -4.66 18.97
N GLY A 47 6.60 -5.51 19.99
CA GLY A 47 6.36 -5.19 21.41
C GLY A 47 4.89 -5.32 21.83
N LYS A 48 4.02 -5.82 20.97
CA LYS A 48 2.60 -6.09 21.25
C LYS A 48 2.37 -7.57 21.59
N THR A 49 1.31 -7.86 22.34
CA THR A 49 0.93 -9.27 22.57
C THR A 49 0.34 -9.90 21.30
N PRO A 50 0.38 -11.23 21.14
CA PRO A 50 -0.27 -11.91 20.02
C PRO A 50 -1.75 -11.53 19.85
N GLU A 51 -2.49 -11.36 20.95
CA GLU A 51 -3.91 -10.99 20.98
C GLU A 51 -4.13 -9.55 20.48
N GLU A 52 -3.24 -8.62 20.81
CA GLU A 52 -3.27 -7.26 20.24
C GLU A 52 -3.01 -7.31 18.73
N VAL A 53 -1.99 -8.06 18.30
CA VAL A 53 -1.58 -8.12 16.89
C VAL A 53 -2.69 -8.68 16.00
N VAL A 54 -3.36 -9.76 16.40
CA VAL A 54 -4.50 -10.31 15.63
C VAL A 54 -5.67 -9.32 15.52
N ASN A 55 -5.71 -8.28 16.34
CA ASN A 55 -6.71 -7.20 16.24
C ASN A 55 -6.16 -5.96 15.52
N ILE A 56 -4.85 -5.74 15.47
CA ILE A 56 -4.24 -4.63 14.72
C ILE A 56 -4.26 -4.92 13.23
N VAL A 57 -3.79 -6.10 12.80
CA VAL A 57 -3.55 -6.38 11.37
C VAL A 57 -4.76 -6.34 10.45
N PRO A 58 -6.02 -6.62 10.89
CA PRO A 58 -7.16 -6.42 10.01
C PRO A 58 -7.30 -4.97 9.53
N ARG A 59 -6.72 -3.98 10.23
CA ARG A 59 -6.73 -2.56 9.82
C ARG A 59 -5.82 -2.26 8.64
N ILE A 60 -5.06 -3.25 8.14
CA ILE A 60 -4.35 -3.15 6.87
C ILE A 60 -5.35 -2.93 5.72
N CYS A 61 -6.53 -3.57 5.73
CA CYS A 61 -7.53 -3.28 4.71
C CYS A 61 -8.93 -3.61 5.18
N ALA A 62 -9.87 -2.73 4.84
CA ALA A 62 -11.29 -2.90 5.15
C ALA A 62 -11.96 -3.99 4.29
N ILE A 63 -11.41 -4.32 3.12
CA ILE A 63 -11.94 -5.35 2.21
C ILE A 63 -11.45 -6.75 2.61
N CYS A 64 -10.13 -7.00 2.62
CA CYS A 64 -9.56 -8.32 2.97
C CYS A 64 -9.25 -8.49 4.47
N THR A 65 -10.15 -7.98 5.31
CA THR A 65 -10.04 -7.92 6.77
C THR A 65 -10.00 -9.30 7.44
N ILE A 66 -10.80 -10.25 6.95
CA ILE A 66 -10.85 -11.64 7.41
C ILE A 66 -9.61 -12.40 6.95
N SER A 67 -9.10 -12.16 5.74
CA SER A 67 -7.85 -12.77 5.30
C SER A 67 -6.66 -12.39 6.19
N HIS A 68 -6.47 -11.09 6.50
CA HIS A 68 -5.42 -10.67 7.44
C HIS A 68 -5.62 -11.25 8.83
N LYS A 69 -6.86 -11.29 9.33
CA LYS A 69 -7.20 -11.91 10.62
C LYS A 69 -6.83 -13.40 10.63
N ASN A 70 -7.22 -14.14 9.59
CA ASN A 70 -6.96 -15.58 9.47
C ASN A 70 -5.48 -15.90 9.31
N ALA A 71 -4.76 -15.14 8.48
CA ALA A 71 -3.32 -15.31 8.31
C ALA A 71 -2.59 -15.13 9.65
N ALA A 72 -2.90 -14.06 10.39
CA ALA A 72 -2.30 -13.83 11.70
C ALA A 72 -2.70 -14.86 12.74
N LEU A 73 -3.98 -15.26 12.80
CA LEU A 73 -4.41 -16.34 13.71
C LEU A 73 -3.63 -17.63 13.47
N ARG A 74 -3.51 -18.06 12.20
CA ARG A 74 -2.73 -19.25 11.83
C ARG A 74 -1.25 -19.09 12.21
N ALA A 75 -0.67 -17.93 11.95
CA ALA A 75 0.73 -17.65 12.27
C ALA A 75 1.01 -17.73 13.78
N MET A 76 0.17 -17.08 14.60
CA MET A 76 0.29 -17.11 16.06
C MET A 76 0.06 -18.51 16.62
N GLU A 77 -0.94 -19.24 16.11
CA GLU A 77 -1.21 -20.62 16.53
C GLU A 77 -0.07 -21.57 16.17
N ASN A 78 0.57 -21.38 15.02
CA ASN A 78 1.78 -22.12 14.64
C ASN A 78 2.95 -21.81 15.59
N ALA A 79 3.20 -20.53 15.89
CA ALA A 79 4.27 -20.11 16.81
C ALA A 79 4.08 -20.69 18.22
N LEU A 80 2.84 -20.63 18.71
CA LEU A 80 2.44 -21.06 20.05
C LEU A 80 2.09 -22.56 20.14
N SER A 81 2.18 -23.28 19.01
CA SER A 81 1.91 -24.72 18.91
C SER A 81 0.49 -25.11 19.32
N ILE A 82 -0.49 -24.26 18.98
CA ILE A 82 -1.91 -24.42 19.32
C ILE A 82 -2.62 -25.22 18.22
N LYS A 83 -3.34 -26.27 18.62
CA LYS A 83 -4.21 -27.02 17.70
C LYS A 83 -5.65 -26.55 17.85
N VAL A 84 -6.22 -26.02 16.77
CA VAL A 84 -7.60 -25.55 16.76
C VAL A 84 -8.61 -26.69 16.58
N PRO A 85 -9.76 -26.66 17.28
CA PRO A 85 -10.85 -27.61 17.06
C PRO A 85 -11.41 -27.59 15.63
N THR A 86 -11.94 -28.71 15.16
CA THR A 86 -12.47 -28.83 13.79
C THR A 86 -13.61 -27.84 13.49
N LYS A 87 -14.48 -27.57 14.48
CA LYS A 87 -15.59 -26.60 14.31
C LYS A 87 -15.07 -25.17 14.09
N VAL A 88 -13.95 -24.81 14.74
CA VAL A 88 -13.27 -23.51 14.55
C VAL A 88 -12.78 -23.39 13.12
N SER A 89 -12.15 -24.44 12.59
CA SER A 89 -11.68 -24.46 11.20
C SER A 89 -12.83 -24.25 10.20
N PHE A 90 -13.97 -24.93 10.39
CA PHE A 90 -15.15 -24.73 9.53
C PHE A 90 -15.74 -23.33 9.60
N LEU A 91 -15.75 -22.70 10.78
CA LEU A 91 -16.25 -21.34 10.91
C LEU A 91 -15.27 -20.31 10.30
N ARG A 92 -13.96 -20.55 10.41
CA ARG A 92 -12.93 -19.75 9.71
C ARG A 92 -13.07 -19.86 8.20
N ASP A 93 -13.26 -21.08 7.69
CA ASP A 93 -13.55 -21.31 6.27
C ASP A 93 -14.81 -20.54 5.86
N LEU A 94 -15.89 -20.62 6.65
CA LEU A 94 -17.16 -19.94 6.32
C LEU A 94 -17.00 -18.41 6.24
N MET A 95 -16.33 -17.78 7.20
CA MET A 95 -16.11 -16.32 7.14
C MET A 95 -15.19 -15.92 5.99
N HIS A 96 -14.21 -16.76 5.65
CA HIS A 96 -13.34 -16.55 4.49
C HIS A 96 -14.14 -16.63 3.19
N LEU A 97 -15.04 -17.60 3.05
CA LEU A 97 -15.96 -17.69 1.91
C LEU A 97 -16.85 -16.44 1.80
N GLY A 98 -17.30 -15.89 2.93
CA GLY A 98 -18.04 -14.62 2.97
C GLY A 98 -17.23 -13.46 2.38
N GLU A 99 -15.97 -13.31 2.77
CA GLU A 99 -15.06 -12.29 2.22
C GLU A 99 -14.79 -12.49 0.73
N MET A 100 -14.63 -13.74 0.27
CA MET A 100 -14.45 -14.03 -1.16
C MET A 100 -15.66 -13.60 -1.98
N ILE A 101 -16.88 -13.89 -1.50
CA ILE A 101 -18.12 -13.48 -2.17
C ILE A 101 -18.22 -11.96 -2.20
N GLU A 102 -18.00 -11.31 -1.05
CA GLU A 102 -18.07 -9.86 -0.89
C GLU A 102 -17.10 -9.13 -1.83
N SER A 103 -15.82 -9.50 -1.77
CA SER A 103 -14.76 -8.84 -2.54
C SER A 103 -14.88 -9.12 -4.03
N HIS A 104 -15.09 -10.38 -4.44
CA HIS A 104 -15.16 -10.73 -5.86
C HIS A 104 -16.41 -10.14 -6.52
N SER A 105 -17.57 -10.19 -5.86
CA SER A 105 -18.79 -9.62 -6.44
C SER A 105 -18.69 -8.11 -6.63
N LEU A 106 -18.09 -7.40 -5.65
CA LEU A 106 -17.78 -5.98 -5.77
C LEU A 106 -16.83 -5.76 -6.96
N HIS A 107 -15.71 -6.49 -7.03
CA HIS A 107 -14.70 -6.26 -8.07
C HIS A 107 -15.24 -6.52 -9.49
N ILE A 108 -15.81 -7.70 -9.73
CA ILE A 108 -16.18 -8.09 -11.10
C ILE A 108 -17.35 -7.25 -11.63
N TYR A 109 -18.34 -6.91 -10.82
CA TYR A 109 -19.52 -6.16 -11.28
C TYR A 109 -19.36 -4.64 -11.21
N TYR A 110 -18.77 -4.11 -10.14
CA TYR A 110 -18.72 -2.65 -9.95
C TYR A 110 -17.48 -2.01 -10.55
N LEU A 111 -16.36 -2.73 -10.53
CA LEU A 111 -15.06 -2.16 -10.88
C LEU A 111 -14.67 -2.47 -12.32
N THR A 112 -14.99 -3.67 -12.82
CA THR A 112 -14.48 -4.14 -14.11
C THR A 112 -15.53 -4.36 -15.19
N LEU A 113 -16.72 -4.90 -14.89
CA LEU A 113 -17.78 -5.07 -15.89
C LEU A 113 -18.13 -3.79 -16.67
N PRO A 114 -18.12 -2.57 -16.07
CA PRO A 114 -18.34 -1.35 -16.84
C PRO A 114 -17.35 -1.15 -17.98
N ASP A 115 -16.09 -1.59 -17.83
CA ASP A 115 -15.08 -1.50 -18.90
C ASP A 115 -15.47 -2.34 -20.11
N TYR A 116 -15.93 -3.57 -19.88
CA TYR A 116 -16.35 -4.49 -20.95
C TYR A 116 -17.72 -4.13 -21.53
N ALA A 117 -18.61 -3.53 -20.73
CA ALA A 117 -19.94 -3.13 -21.15
C ALA A 117 -19.97 -1.74 -21.83
N GLY A 118 -18.86 -1.00 -21.83
CA GLY A 118 -18.77 0.34 -22.42
C GLY A 118 -19.42 1.44 -21.58
N PHE A 119 -19.39 1.32 -20.24
CA PHE A 119 -19.93 2.30 -19.30
C PHE A 119 -18.83 2.92 -18.44
N PRO A 120 -18.96 4.22 -18.07
CA PRO A 120 -17.95 4.88 -17.24
C PRO A 120 -17.89 4.33 -15.80
N ASN A 121 -19.00 3.78 -15.30
CA ASN A 121 -19.13 3.19 -13.97
C ASN A 121 -20.40 2.34 -13.86
N ALA A 122 -20.51 1.58 -12.77
CA ALA A 122 -21.65 0.70 -12.51
C ALA A 122 -22.98 1.44 -12.30
N ILE A 123 -22.97 2.70 -11.85
CA ILE A 123 -24.20 3.49 -11.67
C ILE A 123 -24.80 3.84 -13.04
N ALA A 124 -23.97 4.29 -13.99
CA ALA A 124 -24.39 4.51 -15.36
C ALA A 124 -24.87 3.20 -16.02
N MET A 125 -24.14 2.10 -15.77
CA MET A 125 -24.48 0.77 -16.27
C MET A 125 -25.85 0.27 -15.77
N ALA A 126 -26.28 0.66 -14.56
CA ALA A 126 -27.55 0.25 -13.96
C ALA A 126 -28.79 0.68 -14.79
N SER A 127 -28.66 1.71 -15.64
CA SER A 127 -29.74 2.13 -16.55
C SER A 127 -30.12 1.06 -17.59
N LYS A 128 -29.20 0.15 -17.92
CA LYS A 128 -29.38 -0.92 -18.91
C LYS A 128 -29.24 -2.32 -18.32
N PHE A 129 -28.41 -2.47 -17.28
CA PHE A 129 -28.07 -3.73 -16.61
C PHE A 129 -28.45 -3.68 -15.13
N GLU A 130 -29.68 -3.25 -14.85
CA GLU A 130 -30.19 -3.07 -13.48
C GLU A 130 -30.11 -4.37 -12.67
N LEU A 131 -30.44 -5.50 -13.29
CA LEU A 131 -30.44 -6.81 -12.64
C LEU A 131 -29.04 -7.22 -12.20
N GLU A 132 -28.04 -7.09 -13.08
CA GLU A 132 -26.64 -7.42 -12.81
C GLU A 132 -26.09 -6.60 -11.64
N VAL A 133 -26.37 -5.28 -11.65
CA VAL A 133 -25.94 -4.37 -10.59
C VAL A 133 -26.62 -4.73 -9.26
N LYS A 134 -27.93 -5.02 -9.24
CA LYS A 134 -28.65 -5.43 -8.02
C LYS A 134 -28.17 -6.78 -7.49
N VAL A 135 -27.98 -7.76 -8.36
CA VAL A 135 -27.47 -9.10 -7.98
C VAL A 135 -26.09 -8.98 -7.33
N ALA A 136 -25.23 -8.09 -7.85
CA ALA A 136 -23.93 -7.81 -7.25
C ALA A 136 -24.03 -7.24 -5.83
N LEU A 137 -24.92 -6.28 -5.58
CA LEU A 137 -25.15 -5.75 -4.23
C LEU A 137 -25.68 -6.81 -3.27
N GLU A 138 -26.62 -7.62 -3.72
CA GLU A 138 -27.21 -8.71 -2.93
C GLU A 138 -26.16 -9.77 -2.58
N MET A 139 -25.26 -10.13 -3.51
CA MET A 139 -24.12 -11.01 -3.21
C MET A 139 -23.16 -10.37 -2.21
N LYS A 140 -22.84 -9.08 -2.40
CA LYS A 140 -21.97 -8.33 -1.48
C LYS A 140 -22.57 -8.27 -0.07
N GLU A 141 -23.85 -7.98 0.05
CA GLU A 141 -24.58 -7.95 1.32
C GLU A 141 -24.59 -9.34 1.97
N PHE A 142 -24.79 -10.40 1.19
CA PHE A 142 -24.75 -11.77 1.69
C PHE A 142 -23.37 -12.16 2.24
N GLY A 143 -22.28 -11.84 1.52
CA GLY A 143 -20.90 -12.04 1.99
C GLY A 143 -20.63 -11.28 3.28
N ASN A 144 -21.01 -10.00 3.32
CA ASN A 144 -20.97 -9.15 4.52
C ASN A 144 -21.75 -9.76 5.70
N HIS A 145 -22.94 -10.30 5.46
CA HIS A 145 -23.74 -10.95 6.50
C HIS A 145 -23.01 -12.15 7.10
N ILE A 146 -22.44 -13.02 6.27
CA ILE A 146 -21.64 -14.16 6.74
C ILE A 146 -20.47 -13.67 7.61
N MET A 147 -19.75 -12.64 7.16
CA MET A 147 -18.64 -12.05 7.90
C MET A 147 -19.11 -11.49 9.24
N LYS A 148 -20.24 -10.78 9.30
CA LYS A 148 -20.82 -10.26 10.55
C LYS A 148 -21.24 -11.38 11.50
N THR A 149 -21.92 -12.40 11.01
CA THR A 149 -22.37 -13.54 11.83
C THR A 149 -21.19 -14.28 12.46
N ALA A 150 -20.10 -14.46 11.71
CA ALA A 150 -18.94 -15.20 12.20
C ALA A 150 -17.94 -14.33 13.00
N SER A 151 -17.72 -13.08 12.59
CA SER A 151 -16.67 -12.21 13.16
C SER A 151 -17.20 -11.14 14.12
N GLY A 152 -18.53 -10.96 14.20
CA GLY A 152 -19.22 -9.98 15.04
C GLY A 152 -19.43 -8.60 14.41
N ARG A 153 -18.69 -8.25 13.35
CA ARG A 153 -18.86 -6.99 12.60
C ARG A 153 -18.75 -7.25 11.10
N TYR A 154 -19.28 -6.35 10.28
CA TYR A 154 -19.08 -6.42 8.83
C TYR A 154 -17.60 -6.26 8.46
N ILE A 155 -16.90 -5.35 9.14
CA ILE A 155 -15.50 -5.02 8.88
C ILE A 155 -14.75 -5.02 10.22
N HIS A 156 -13.55 -5.60 10.25
CA HIS A 156 -12.66 -5.67 11.41
C HIS A 156 -13.31 -6.28 12.67
N GLY A 157 -14.01 -7.41 12.49
CA GLY A 157 -14.63 -8.16 13.59
C GLY A 157 -13.61 -8.76 14.57
N GLU A 158 -13.96 -8.74 15.85
CA GLU A 158 -13.08 -9.14 16.97
C GLU A 158 -13.34 -10.57 17.46
N ASN A 159 -14.47 -11.18 17.06
CA ASN A 159 -14.89 -12.50 17.56
C ASN A 159 -13.88 -13.66 17.29
N PRO A 160 -13.17 -13.72 16.15
CA PRO A 160 -12.14 -14.72 15.94
C PRO A 160 -10.92 -14.41 16.81
N VAL A 161 -10.50 -15.36 17.65
CA VAL A 161 -9.38 -15.21 18.58
C VAL A 161 -8.40 -16.37 18.44
N ILE A 162 -7.22 -16.21 19.02
CA ILE A 162 -6.21 -17.29 19.06
C ILE A 162 -6.86 -18.50 19.75
N GLY A 163 -6.79 -19.67 19.11
CA GLY A 163 -7.35 -20.90 19.65
C GLY A 163 -8.86 -21.08 19.49
N GLY A 164 -9.61 -20.10 18.94
CA GLY A 164 -11.07 -20.27 18.77
C GLY A 164 -11.87 -19.03 18.37
N PHE A 165 -13.08 -18.96 18.92
CA PHE A 165 -14.03 -17.86 18.74
C PHE A 165 -14.65 -17.51 20.09
N GLY A 166 -14.92 -16.23 20.33
CA GLY A 166 -15.64 -15.78 21.53
C GLY A 166 -17.08 -16.30 21.59
N LYS A 167 -17.79 -16.25 20.46
CA LYS A 167 -19.15 -16.76 20.30
C LYS A 167 -19.30 -17.51 18.97
N PHE A 168 -20.00 -18.63 18.99
CA PHE A 168 -20.40 -19.35 17.78
C PHE A 168 -21.77 -18.86 17.27
N PRO A 169 -21.99 -18.84 15.95
CA PRO A 169 -23.32 -18.58 15.39
C PRO A 169 -24.37 -19.57 15.91
N THR A 170 -25.60 -19.09 16.04
CA THR A 170 -26.76 -19.90 16.36
C THR A 170 -27.13 -20.84 15.22
N ARG A 171 -27.91 -21.88 15.53
CA ARG A 171 -28.42 -22.81 14.51
C ARG A 171 -29.27 -22.11 13.45
N GLU A 172 -30.09 -21.14 13.85
CA GLU A 172 -30.97 -20.39 12.96
C GLU A 172 -30.17 -19.54 11.98
N GLU A 173 -29.16 -18.79 12.44
CA GLU A 173 -28.27 -18.00 11.58
C GLU A 173 -27.57 -18.89 10.54
N LEU A 174 -27.08 -20.06 10.95
CA LEU A 174 -26.42 -21.00 10.04
C LEU A 174 -27.38 -21.57 8.99
N ILE A 175 -28.60 -21.93 9.40
CA ILE A 175 -29.63 -22.44 8.48
C ILE A 175 -30.05 -21.34 7.49
N TRP A 176 -30.15 -20.09 7.93
CA TRP A 176 -30.43 -18.96 7.06
C TRP A 176 -29.33 -18.79 6.01
N ILE A 177 -28.06 -18.77 6.41
CA ILE A 177 -26.90 -18.67 5.50
C ILE A 177 -26.95 -19.80 4.46
N LYS A 178 -27.17 -21.04 4.90
CA LYS A 178 -27.28 -22.20 4.02
C LYS A 178 -28.42 -22.03 3.00
N SER A 179 -29.61 -21.66 3.46
CA SER A 179 -30.80 -21.55 2.63
C SER A 179 -30.65 -20.43 1.60
N ARG A 180 -30.10 -19.28 2.02
CA ARG A 180 -29.84 -18.15 1.14
C ARG A 180 -28.79 -18.49 0.07
N ALA A 181 -27.71 -19.19 0.43
CA ALA A 181 -26.71 -19.66 -0.54
C ALA A 181 -27.32 -20.55 -1.63
N ILE A 182 -28.24 -21.45 -1.27
CA ILE A 182 -28.95 -22.32 -2.23
C ILE A 182 -29.83 -21.48 -3.17
N GLN A 183 -30.55 -20.48 -2.65
CA GLN A 183 -31.42 -19.60 -3.45
C GLN A 183 -30.66 -18.78 -4.49
N PHE A 184 -29.43 -18.37 -4.20
CA PHE A 184 -28.60 -17.60 -5.14
C PHE A 184 -28.10 -18.41 -6.34
N MET A 185 -28.03 -19.74 -6.25
CA MET A 185 -27.36 -20.60 -7.23
C MET A 185 -27.71 -20.30 -8.71
N PRO A 186 -28.99 -20.07 -9.11
CA PRO A 186 -29.32 -19.74 -10.49
C PRO A 186 -28.65 -18.45 -10.98
N PHE A 187 -28.57 -17.42 -10.13
CA PHE A 187 -27.89 -16.17 -10.44
C PHE A 187 -26.38 -16.36 -10.52
N ILE A 188 -25.79 -17.18 -9.64
CA ILE A 188 -24.36 -17.44 -9.66
C ILE A 188 -23.92 -18.17 -10.93
N LEU A 189 -24.73 -19.11 -11.43
CA LEU A 189 -24.46 -19.78 -12.71
C LEU A 189 -24.51 -18.79 -13.89
N LYS A 190 -25.43 -17.81 -13.85
CA LYS A 190 -25.48 -16.71 -14.82
C LYS A 190 -24.26 -15.80 -14.70
N THR A 191 -23.81 -15.46 -13.48
CA THR A 191 -22.57 -14.70 -13.25
C THR A 191 -21.38 -15.38 -13.91
N VAL A 192 -21.18 -16.68 -13.69
CA VAL A 192 -20.08 -17.42 -14.31
C VAL A 192 -20.17 -17.38 -15.83
N SER A 193 -21.37 -17.62 -16.39
CA SER A 193 -21.57 -17.60 -17.84
C SER A 193 -21.27 -16.22 -18.42
N LEU A 194 -21.78 -15.15 -17.80
CA LEU A 194 -21.54 -13.75 -18.20
C LEU A 194 -20.04 -13.46 -18.27
N PHE A 195 -19.30 -13.69 -17.18
CA PHE A 195 -17.87 -13.33 -17.15
C PHE A 195 -17.01 -14.26 -18.00
N CYS A 196 -17.36 -15.53 -18.17
CA CYS A 196 -16.60 -16.43 -19.04
C CYS A 196 -16.83 -16.17 -20.55
N GLU A 197 -17.94 -15.52 -20.90
CA GLU A 197 -18.34 -15.21 -22.28
C GLU A 197 -18.07 -13.75 -22.68
N LEU A 198 -17.46 -12.95 -21.80
CA LEU A 198 -17.01 -11.60 -22.15
C LEU A 198 -15.96 -11.65 -23.27
N ASP A 199 -15.99 -10.62 -24.11
CA ASP A 199 -15.01 -10.41 -25.17
C ASP A 199 -13.71 -9.86 -24.57
N TYR A 200 -12.85 -10.77 -24.11
CA TYR A 200 -11.55 -10.43 -23.55
C TYR A 200 -10.54 -10.10 -24.66
N PRO A 201 -9.93 -8.90 -24.63
CA PRO A 201 -8.93 -8.54 -25.62
C PRO A 201 -7.76 -9.54 -25.69
N ASP A 202 -7.27 -9.84 -26.90
CA ASP A 202 -6.14 -10.75 -27.15
C ASP A 202 -4.79 -10.26 -26.60
N CYS A 203 -4.72 -8.98 -26.24
CA CYS A 203 -3.51 -8.38 -25.71
C CYS A 203 -3.80 -7.80 -24.31
N PRO A 204 -2.93 -8.01 -23.32
CA PRO A 204 -1.64 -8.70 -23.41
C PRO A 204 -1.77 -10.21 -23.19
N GLU A 205 -0.92 -10.98 -23.89
CA GLU A 205 -0.76 -12.42 -23.73
C GLU A 205 0.72 -12.77 -23.64
N GLU A 206 1.13 -13.42 -22.53
CA GLU A 206 2.47 -13.93 -22.28
C GLU A 206 2.49 -15.03 -21.21
N ASP A 207 3.47 -15.92 -21.24
CA ASP A 207 3.59 -16.97 -20.22
C ASP A 207 3.92 -16.38 -18.83
N THR A 208 3.37 -17.00 -17.78
CA THR A 208 3.46 -16.52 -16.40
C THR A 208 3.51 -17.66 -15.40
N VAL A 209 4.30 -17.49 -14.34
CA VAL A 209 4.30 -18.40 -13.19
C VAL A 209 3.14 -18.00 -12.27
N TYR A 210 2.26 -18.95 -11.97
CA TYR A 210 1.14 -18.74 -11.05
C TYR A 210 1.41 -19.39 -9.71
N VAL A 211 1.09 -18.68 -8.63
CA VAL A 211 1.38 -19.12 -7.26
C VAL A 211 0.13 -19.05 -6.39
N CYS A 212 -0.08 -20.10 -5.58
CA CYS A 212 -1.17 -20.15 -4.60
C CYS A 212 -0.85 -21.07 -3.41
N CYS A 213 -1.63 -20.99 -2.33
CA CYS A 213 -1.67 -21.96 -1.26
C CYS A 213 -1.99 -23.35 -1.81
N HIS A 214 -1.29 -24.34 -1.28
CA HIS A 214 -1.62 -25.75 -1.46
C HIS A 214 -2.48 -26.23 -0.27
N PRO A 215 -3.79 -26.48 -0.46
CA PRO A 215 -4.67 -26.85 0.64
C PRO A 215 -4.52 -28.32 1.10
N GLY A 216 -3.62 -29.08 0.47
CA GLY A 216 -3.44 -30.53 0.65
C GLY A 216 -4.61 -31.37 0.08
N GLN A 217 -4.46 -32.70 0.08
CA GLN A 217 -5.56 -33.67 -0.16
C GLN A 217 -6.33 -33.54 -1.49
N ASN A 218 -5.64 -33.20 -2.58
CA ASN A 218 -6.23 -33.13 -3.93
C ASN A 218 -7.59 -32.38 -4.00
N LYS A 219 -7.66 -31.19 -3.38
CA LYS A 219 -8.86 -30.34 -3.34
C LYS A 219 -8.54 -28.89 -3.73
N TYR A 220 -9.58 -28.13 -4.05
CA TYR A 220 -9.54 -26.67 -4.10
C TYR A 220 -9.75 -26.11 -2.68
N GLY A 221 -9.06 -25.03 -2.32
CA GLY A 221 -9.13 -24.45 -0.98
C GLY A 221 -8.47 -23.07 -0.91
N LEU A 222 -8.75 -22.35 0.18
CA LEU A 222 -8.34 -20.95 0.38
C LEU A 222 -7.31 -20.79 1.50
N ALA A 223 -6.79 -21.89 2.04
CA ALA A 223 -5.73 -21.87 3.03
C ALA A 223 -5.02 -23.22 3.03
N GLY A 224 -3.75 -23.23 3.45
CA GLY A 224 -2.89 -24.40 3.45
C GLY A 224 -1.63 -24.16 4.28
N ASP A 225 -0.72 -25.12 4.29
CA ASP A 225 0.58 -24.99 4.96
C ASP A 225 1.78 -25.12 4.01
N GLU A 226 1.49 -25.18 2.72
CA GLU A 226 2.44 -25.24 1.63
C GLU A 226 2.00 -24.26 0.53
N ILE A 227 2.93 -23.83 -0.31
CA ILE A 227 2.73 -22.95 -1.44
C ILE A 227 3.04 -23.74 -2.71
N MET A 228 2.16 -23.67 -3.71
CA MET A 228 2.26 -24.39 -4.98
C MET A 228 2.43 -23.41 -6.14
N LEU A 229 3.38 -23.73 -7.02
CA LEU A 229 3.66 -23.00 -8.24
C LEU A 229 3.12 -23.76 -9.46
N SER A 230 2.79 -23.05 -10.54
CA SER A 230 2.40 -23.66 -11.82
C SER A 230 3.50 -24.50 -12.47
N THR A 231 4.74 -24.34 -12.02
CA THR A 231 5.90 -25.16 -12.41
C THR A 231 5.85 -26.57 -11.80
N GLY A 232 4.97 -26.82 -10.84
CA GLY A 232 4.89 -28.06 -10.06
C GLY A 232 5.71 -28.05 -8.77
N GLU A 233 6.49 -26.99 -8.53
CA GLU A 233 7.24 -26.83 -7.27
C GLU A 233 6.29 -26.57 -6.09
N ILE A 234 6.63 -27.15 -4.94
CA ILE A 234 5.94 -26.95 -3.66
C ILE A 234 6.96 -26.42 -2.64
N ILE A 235 6.61 -25.32 -1.98
CA ILE A 235 7.45 -24.63 -1.00
C ILE A 235 6.73 -24.69 0.36
N ASN A 236 7.46 -25.01 1.43
CA ASN A 236 6.89 -24.96 2.77
C ASN A 236 6.56 -23.51 3.16
N LYS A 237 5.45 -23.28 3.87
CA LYS A 237 5.06 -21.93 4.30
C LYS A 237 6.17 -21.20 5.07
N ASP A 238 7.00 -21.89 5.84
CA ASP A 238 8.06 -21.28 6.66
C ASP A 238 9.29 -20.88 5.82
N ASP A 239 9.39 -21.36 4.58
CA ASP A 239 10.42 -21.03 3.59
C ASP A 239 9.96 -20.00 2.55
N TYR A 240 8.87 -19.28 2.81
CA TYR A 240 8.24 -18.35 1.85
C TYR A 240 9.19 -17.31 1.23
N LYS A 241 10.27 -16.93 1.92
CA LYS A 241 11.25 -15.96 1.39
C LYS A 241 11.97 -16.46 0.14
N SER A 242 12.06 -17.78 -0.05
CA SER A 242 12.58 -18.39 -1.29
C SER A 242 11.70 -18.14 -2.51
N LEU A 243 10.41 -17.85 -2.29
CA LEU A 243 9.45 -17.46 -3.31
C LEU A 243 9.41 -15.95 -3.51
N THR A 244 9.26 -15.20 -2.43
CA THR A 244 8.88 -13.79 -2.52
C THR A 244 10.03 -12.90 -2.94
N ASN A 245 11.22 -13.10 -2.35
CA ASN A 245 12.44 -12.31 -2.57
C ASN A 245 12.13 -10.81 -2.76
N GLU A 246 11.44 -10.21 -1.79
CA GLU A 246 10.93 -8.85 -1.95
C GLU A 246 12.06 -7.82 -2.08
N PHE A 247 11.86 -6.85 -2.97
CA PHE A 247 12.78 -5.73 -3.18
C PHE A 247 12.03 -4.41 -3.34
N VAL A 248 12.79 -3.31 -3.23
CA VAL A 248 12.25 -1.95 -3.22
C VAL A 248 12.46 -1.32 -4.58
N VAL A 249 11.47 -0.56 -5.05
CA VAL A 249 11.59 0.29 -6.24
C VAL A 249 11.44 1.76 -5.86
N SER A 250 12.04 2.66 -6.63
CA SER A 250 12.08 4.09 -6.30
C SER A 250 10.77 4.84 -6.60
N HIS A 251 9.87 4.25 -7.38
CA HIS A 251 8.64 4.88 -7.87
C HIS A 251 7.36 4.42 -7.15
N SER A 252 7.45 3.58 -6.11
CA SER A 252 6.29 3.01 -5.41
C SER A 252 6.57 2.82 -3.92
N TYR A 253 5.57 3.03 -3.06
CA TYR A 253 5.63 2.66 -1.64
C TYR A 253 5.27 1.19 -1.36
N ALA A 254 4.96 0.42 -2.40
CA ALA A 254 4.88 -1.03 -2.34
C ALA A 254 6.21 -1.66 -2.76
N LYS A 255 6.54 -2.78 -2.12
CA LYS A 255 7.61 -3.66 -2.58
C LYS A 255 7.16 -4.43 -3.83
N HIS A 256 8.14 -4.94 -4.56
CA HIS A 256 7.96 -5.91 -5.65
C HIS A 256 8.50 -7.27 -5.22
N SER A 257 8.04 -8.35 -5.86
CA SER A 257 8.46 -9.71 -5.56
C SER A 257 8.92 -10.47 -6.80
N ARG A 258 9.93 -11.32 -6.65
CA ARG A 258 10.43 -12.20 -7.72
C ARG A 258 10.67 -13.61 -7.24
N TYR A 259 10.30 -14.56 -8.08
CA TYR A 259 10.69 -15.95 -7.93
C TYR A 259 11.80 -16.27 -8.93
N ARG A 260 13.02 -16.58 -8.44
CA ARG A 260 14.21 -16.85 -9.26
C ARG A 260 14.43 -15.78 -10.35
N GLU A 261 14.44 -14.52 -9.94
CA GLU A 261 14.58 -13.33 -10.81
C GLU A 261 13.47 -13.14 -11.85
N LYS A 262 12.34 -13.84 -11.73
CA LYS A 262 11.19 -13.68 -12.62
C LYS A 262 9.96 -13.19 -11.85
N PRO A 263 9.13 -12.32 -12.46
CA PRO A 263 7.84 -11.97 -11.90
C PRO A 263 6.91 -13.19 -11.91
N TYR A 264 5.94 -13.18 -11.00
CA TYR A 264 4.91 -14.19 -10.88
C TYR A 264 3.56 -13.54 -10.53
N SER A 265 2.49 -14.30 -10.70
CA SER A 265 1.12 -13.88 -10.44
C SER A 265 0.49 -14.69 -9.32
N VAL A 266 -0.23 -14.00 -8.43
CA VAL A 266 -1.13 -14.56 -7.42
C VAL A 266 -2.54 -14.03 -7.63
N GLY A 267 -3.56 -14.75 -7.14
CA GLY A 267 -4.96 -14.34 -7.29
C GLY A 267 -5.88 -15.48 -7.69
N ALA A 268 -7.12 -15.15 -8.06
CA ALA A 268 -8.10 -16.16 -8.48
C ALA A 268 -7.63 -16.91 -9.73
N LEU A 269 -7.04 -16.20 -10.69
CA LEU A 269 -6.48 -16.80 -11.89
C LEU A 269 -5.36 -17.80 -11.57
N ALA A 270 -4.50 -17.47 -10.60
CA ALA A 270 -3.44 -18.36 -10.16
C ALA A 270 -3.99 -19.65 -9.54
N ARG A 271 -4.98 -19.52 -8.65
CA ARG A 271 -5.66 -20.65 -8.02
C ARG A 271 -6.40 -21.52 -9.03
N VAL A 272 -7.11 -20.92 -10.00
CA VAL A 272 -7.81 -21.67 -11.05
C VAL A 272 -6.81 -22.37 -11.98
N ASN A 273 -5.70 -21.74 -12.35
CA ASN A 273 -4.69 -22.38 -13.21
C ASN A 273 -3.95 -23.55 -12.53
N ASN A 274 -3.74 -23.49 -11.21
CA ASN A 274 -3.02 -24.51 -10.44
C ASN A 274 -3.94 -25.60 -9.87
N LEU A 275 -5.16 -25.25 -9.47
CA LEU A 275 -6.08 -26.11 -8.73
C LEU A 275 -7.41 -26.36 -9.46
N GLY A 276 -7.68 -25.74 -10.61
CA GLY A 276 -8.96 -25.79 -11.31
C GLY A 276 -9.45 -27.21 -11.62
N GLU A 277 -8.56 -28.11 -12.01
CA GLU A 277 -8.86 -29.54 -12.23
C GLU A 277 -9.39 -30.26 -10.97
N LYS A 278 -9.12 -29.71 -9.78
CA LYS A 278 -9.59 -30.24 -8.49
C LYS A 278 -10.96 -29.71 -8.09
N LEU A 279 -11.55 -28.78 -8.86
CA LEU A 279 -12.91 -28.31 -8.66
C LEU A 279 -13.91 -29.44 -8.91
N LYS A 280 -14.93 -29.52 -8.06
CA LYS A 280 -16.01 -30.51 -8.13
C LYS A 280 -17.36 -29.80 -8.29
N GLY A 281 -18.43 -30.57 -8.50
CA GLY A 281 -19.79 -30.04 -8.58
C GLY A 281 -20.01 -29.15 -9.80
N GLN A 282 -20.81 -28.09 -9.64
CA GLN A 282 -21.11 -27.12 -10.70
C GLN A 282 -19.88 -26.27 -11.04
N ALA A 283 -19.08 -25.88 -10.04
CA ALA A 283 -17.83 -25.15 -10.29
C ALA A 283 -16.88 -25.94 -11.21
N GLY A 284 -16.70 -27.24 -10.96
CA GLY A 284 -15.88 -28.10 -11.82
C GLY A 284 -16.46 -28.29 -13.23
N LYS A 285 -17.79 -28.35 -13.37
CA LYS A 285 -18.45 -28.41 -14.68
C LYS A 285 -18.24 -27.11 -15.48
N MET A 286 -18.40 -25.96 -14.84
CA MET A 286 -18.19 -24.67 -15.50
C MET A 286 -16.71 -24.43 -15.84
N TYR A 287 -15.79 -24.84 -14.96
CA TYR A 287 -14.37 -24.83 -15.27
C TYR A 287 -14.06 -25.61 -16.55
N LYS A 288 -14.50 -26.87 -16.65
CA LYS A 288 -14.28 -27.70 -17.85
C LYS A 288 -14.94 -27.14 -19.12
N LYS A 289 -16.04 -26.40 -18.98
CA LYS A 289 -16.75 -25.79 -20.10
C LYS A 289 -16.00 -24.57 -20.67
N TYR A 290 -15.47 -23.71 -19.80
CA TYR A 290 -14.99 -22.39 -20.20
C TYR A 290 -13.47 -22.21 -20.17
N PHE A 291 -12.78 -23.00 -19.36
CA PHE A 291 -11.32 -22.90 -19.26
C PHE A 291 -10.69 -23.20 -20.62
N ASN A 292 -9.79 -22.32 -21.04
CA ASN A 292 -9.05 -22.47 -22.28
C ASN A 292 -7.59 -21.98 -22.09
N PRO A 293 -6.67 -22.33 -23.00
CA PRO A 293 -5.24 -22.01 -22.82
C PRO A 293 -4.92 -20.53 -22.62
N ARG A 294 -5.77 -19.59 -23.09
CA ARG A 294 -5.54 -18.15 -22.92
C ARG A 294 -5.59 -17.72 -21.45
N TRP A 295 -6.30 -18.45 -20.59
CA TRP A 295 -6.34 -18.18 -19.15
C TRP A 295 -4.97 -18.32 -18.47
N ARG A 296 -4.02 -19.03 -19.10
CA ARG A 296 -2.64 -19.16 -18.61
C ARG A 296 -1.73 -18.01 -19.04
N ARG A 297 -2.20 -17.16 -19.95
CA ARG A 297 -1.37 -16.17 -20.65
C ARG A 297 -1.91 -14.76 -20.57
N ASN A 298 -3.19 -14.59 -20.24
CA ASN A 298 -3.85 -13.29 -20.24
C ASN A 298 -4.46 -13.00 -18.85
N PRO A 299 -3.98 -11.96 -18.15
CA PRO A 299 -4.41 -11.65 -16.78
C PRO A 299 -5.87 -11.19 -16.72
N LEU A 300 -6.47 -10.76 -17.84
CA LEU A 300 -7.86 -10.32 -17.90
C LEU A 300 -8.85 -11.45 -17.55
N PHE A 301 -8.46 -12.71 -17.73
CA PHE A 301 -9.27 -13.86 -17.30
C PHE A 301 -9.34 -14.03 -15.77
N ASN A 302 -8.62 -13.21 -14.99
CA ASN A 302 -8.80 -13.20 -13.53
C ASN A 302 -10.24 -12.86 -13.15
N ASN A 303 -10.94 -12.02 -13.92
CA ASN A 303 -12.35 -11.71 -13.71
C ASN A 303 -13.24 -12.96 -13.86
N ALA A 304 -13.00 -13.80 -14.88
CA ALA A 304 -13.71 -15.06 -15.07
C ALA A 304 -13.35 -16.08 -13.98
N ALA A 305 -12.08 -16.12 -13.55
CA ALA A 305 -11.64 -16.95 -12.43
C ALA A 305 -12.31 -16.54 -11.11
N GLN A 306 -12.45 -15.24 -10.82
CA GLN A 306 -13.18 -14.74 -9.66
C GLN A 306 -14.66 -15.15 -9.69
N ALA A 307 -15.31 -15.09 -10.86
CA ALA A 307 -16.68 -15.57 -11.01
C ALA A 307 -16.81 -17.07 -10.69
N LEU A 308 -15.86 -17.90 -11.15
CA LEU A 308 -15.79 -19.33 -10.80
C LEU A 308 -15.59 -19.53 -9.29
N GLU A 309 -14.80 -18.68 -8.63
CA GLU A 309 -14.60 -18.76 -7.19
C GLU A 309 -15.82 -18.35 -6.37
N ILE A 310 -16.63 -17.41 -6.86
CA ILE A 310 -17.95 -17.12 -6.28
C ILE A 310 -18.80 -18.39 -6.33
N LEU A 311 -18.88 -19.07 -7.49
CA LEU A 311 -19.61 -20.33 -7.62
C LEU A 311 -19.08 -21.41 -6.67
N TYR A 312 -17.77 -21.56 -6.56
CA TYR A 312 -17.14 -22.46 -5.60
C TYR A 312 -17.57 -22.13 -4.16
N ALA A 313 -17.57 -20.85 -3.77
CA ALA A 313 -17.95 -20.42 -2.43
C ALA A 313 -19.42 -20.75 -2.11
N PHE A 314 -20.35 -20.39 -3.00
CA PHE A 314 -21.77 -20.68 -2.84
C PHE A 314 -22.05 -22.20 -2.78
N GLU A 315 -21.33 -23.02 -3.56
CA GLU A 315 -21.49 -24.48 -3.49
C GLU A 315 -20.92 -25.06 -2.18
N ARG A 316 -19.88 -24.44 -1.62
CA ARG A 316 -19.19 -24.93 -0.42
C ARG A 316 -19.95 -24.60 0.86
N ILE A 317 -20.62 -23.44 0.92
CA ILE A 317 -21.33 -22.94 2.12
C ILE A 317 -22.31 -23.98 2.70
N PRO A 318 -23.27 -24.54 1.94
CA PRO A 318 -24.22 -25.52 2.49
C PRO A 318 -23.54 -26.75 3.11
N LYS A 319 -22.50 -27.27 2.44
CA LYS A 319 -21.72 -28.43 2.90
C LYS A 319 -20.95 -28.10 4.19
N SER A 320 -20.41 -26.90 4.32
CA SER A 320 -19.70 -26.46 5.53
C SER A 320 -20.67 -26.24 6.70
N VAL A 321 -21.83 -25.63 6.46
CA VAL A 321 -22.88 -25.46 7.47
C VAL A 321 -23.37 -26.82 7.99
N ASP A 322 -23.68 -27.77 7.11
CA ASP A 322 -24.17 -29.09 7.50
C ASP A 322 -23.18 -29.85 8.40
N LYS A 323 -21.88 -29.74 8.11
CA LYS A 323 -20.84 -30.32 8.97
C LYS A 323 -20.77 -29.60 10.32
N MET A 324 -20.81 -28.27 10.33
CA MET A 324 -20.72 -27.48 11.55
C MET A 324 -21.92 -27.67 12.49
N LEU A 325 -23.12 -27.88 11.96
CA LEU A 325 -24.33 -28.16 12.75
C LEU A 325 -24.28 -29.51 13.49
N ARG A 326 -23.44 -30.45 13.04
CA ARG A 326 -23.22 -31.75 13.69
C ARG A 326 -22.14 -31.72 14.77
N LEU A 327 -21.39 -30.63 14.87
CA LEU A 327 -20.29 -30.47 15.81
C LEU A 327 -20.74 -29.66 17.04
N SER A 328 -20.37 -30.11 18.23
CA SER A 328 -20.55 -29.32 19.46
C SER A 328 -19.64 -28.08 19.46
N SER A 329 -20.10 -27.01 20.10
CA SER A 329 -19.25 -25.82 20.28
C SER A 329 -18.09 -26.15 21.20
N SER A 330 -16.88 -25.74 20.80
CA SER A 330 -15.66 -25.96 21.58
C SER A 330 -15.32 -24.73 22.41
N ARG A 331 -14.65 -24.93 23.55
CA ARG A 331 -13.98 -23.84 24.27
C ARG A 331 -12.81 -23.29 23.43
N ILE A 332 -12.38 -22.08 23.74
CA ILE A 332 -11.14 -21.51 23.19
C ILE A 332 -9.97 -22.38 23.68
N ALA A 333 -9.08 -22.76 22.77
CA ALA A 333 -7.90 -23.55 23.13
C ALA A 333 -6.95 -22.72 24.02
N GLU A 334 -6.61 -23.27 25.18
CA GLU A 334 -5.65 -22.67 26.10
C GLU A 334 -4.20 -22.93 25.65
N TYR A 335 -3.30 -22.01 25.98
CA TYR A 335 -1.88 -22.13 25.71
C TYR A 335 -1.05 -21.45 26.81
N THR A 336 0.13 -22.00 27.07
CA THR A 336 1.08 -21.49 28.07
C THR A 336 2.41 -21.05 27.47
N LYS A 337 2.69 -21.45 26.23
CA LYS A 337 3.92 -21.11 25.52
C LYS A 337 3.98 -19.59 25.31
N LYS A 338 5.15 -19.00 25.54
CA LYS A 338 5.41 -17.56 25.38
C LYS A 338 6.49 -17.24 24.34
N GLU A 339 6.97 -18.26 23.65
CA GLU A 339 8.05 -18.15 22.67
C GLU A 339 7.74 -19.00 21.45
N GLY A 340 8.16 -18.54 20.27
CA GLY A 340 8.07 -19.34 19.06
C GLY A 340 8.03 -18.51 17.79
N LYS A 341 8.19 -19.20 16.66
CA LYS A 341 8.09 -18.64 15.33
C LYS A 341 7.00 -19.36 14.56
N GLY A 342 6.18 -18.61 13.81
CA GLY A 342 5.12 -19.20 13.04
C GLY A 342 4.75 -18.38 11.83
N THR A 343 4.66 -19.04 10.69
CA THR A 343 4.08 -18.48 9.46
C THR A 343 2.65 -19.00 9.28
N GLY A 344 1.74 -18.10 8.89
CA GLY A 344 0.38 -18.40 8.49
C GLY A 344 0.13 -17.89 7.08
N ILE A 345 -0.32 -18.79 6.19
CA ILE A 345 -0.67 -18.46 4.82
C ILE A 345 -2.15 -18.73 4.55
N VAL A 346 -2.77 -17.83 3.79
CA VAL A 346 -4.14 -17.95 3.29
C VAL A 346 -4.25 -17.33 1.89
N GLU A 347 -5.33 -17.64 1.19
CA GLU A 347 -5.68 -17.00 -0.08
C GLU A 347 -6.64 -15.85 0.18
N ALA A 348 -6.13 -14.63 0.20
CA ALA A 348 -6.98 -13.46 0.09
C ALA A 348 -7.67 -13.43 -1.29
N PRO A 349 -8.76 -12.67 -1.44
CA PRO A 349 -9.41 -12.50 -2.75
C PRO A 349 -8.40 -12.20 -3.88
N ARG A 350 -7.41 -11.37 -3.56
CA ARG A 350 -6.38 -10.85 -4.46
C ARG A 350 -5.16 -11.77 -4.63
N GLY A 351 -5.05 -12.84 -3.84
CA GLY A 351 -3.98 -13.84 -3.96
C GLY A 351 -3.41 -14.30 -2.63
N LEU A 352 -2.26 -14.97 -2.70
CA LEU A 352 -1.52 -15.49 -1.56
C LEU A 352 -1.20 -14.37 -0.57
N LEU A 353 -1.59 -14.54 0.69
CA LEU A 353 -1.30 -13.63 1.79
C LEU A 353 -0.48 -14.38 2.83
N ILE A 354 0.64 -13.79 3.23
CA ILE A 354 1.61 -14.40 4.16
C ILE A 354 1.79 -13.48 5.36
N HIS A 355 1.63 -14.03 6.55
CA HIS A 355 1.97 -13.39 7.80
C HIS A 355 2.97 -14.28 8.56
N SER A 356 4.11 -13.74 8.96
CA SER A 356 5.13 -14.44 9.76
C SER A 356 5.45 -13.63 11.01
N TYR A 357 5.49 -14.29 12.16
CA TYR A 357 5.79 -13.66 13.44
C TYR A 357 6.80 -14.47 14.25
N GLU A 358 7.60 -13.76 15.05
CA GLU A 358 8.38 -14.33 16.15
C GLU A 358 7.91 -13.72 17.47
N ILE A 359 7.81 -14.56 18.50
CA ILE A 359 7.33 -14.21 19.84
C ILE A 359 8.45 -14.52 20.82
N SER A 360 8.75 -13.55 21.71
CA SER A 360 9.71 -13.64 22.79
C SER A 360 9.12 -13.01 24.05
N ASP A 361 9.18 -13.71 25.18
CA ASP A 361 8.57 -13.27 26.46
C ASP A 361 7.09 -12.86 26.33
N GLY A 362 6.34 -13.57 25.50
CA GLY A 362 4.91 -13.31 25.25
C GLY A 362 4.62 -12.07 24.41
N LEU A 363 5.64 -11.40 23.88
CA LEU A 363 5.53 -10.23 23.00
C LEU A 363 6.06 -10.55 21.61
N VAL A 364 5.47 -9.95 20.58
CA VAL A 364 5.95 -10.08 19.21
C VAL A 364 7.28 -9.33 19.06
N SER A 365 8.34 -10.05 18.71
CA SER A 365 9.70 -9.50 18.49
C SER A 365 9.98 -9.22 17.02
N TYR A 366 9.31 -9.93 16.11
CA TYR A 366 9.44 -9.78 14.67
C TYR A 366 8.10 -10.00 13.97
N ALA A 367 7.86 -9.25 12.89
CA ALA A 367 6.69 -9.37 12.04
C ALA A 367 7.11 -9.14 10.57
N ASP A 368 6.58 -9.96 9.67
CA ASP A 368 6.74 -9.86 8.22
C ASP A 368 5.41 -10.17 7.53
N ILE A 369 4.92 -9.25 6.71
CA ILE A 369 3.61 -9.34 6.06
C ILE A 369 3.78 -9.14 4.55
N ILE A 370 3.51 -10.20 3.78
CA ILE A 370 3.61 -10.18 2.32
C ILE A 370 2.20 -10.18 1.74
N THR A 371 1.84 -9.08 1.06
CA THR A 371 0.48 -8.89 0.54
C THR A 371 0.37 -9.28 -0.94
N PRO A 372 -0.83 -9.66 -1.42
CA PRO A 372 -0.98 -10.12 -2.81
C PRO A 372 -0.64 -9.04 -3.85
N THR A 373 -1.01 -7.79 -3.59
CA THR A 373 -0.76 -6.68 -4.53
C THR A 373 0.73 -6.37 -4.66
N ALA A 374 1.52 -6.47 -3.58
CA ALA A 374 2.98 -6.35 -3.65
C ALA A 374 3.61 -7.48 -4.48
N GLN A 375 3.08 -8.70 -4.38
CA GLN A 375 3.54 -9.83 -5.17
C GLN A 375 3.23 -9.66 -6.67
N ASN A 376 2.06 -9.08 -7.00
CA ASN A 376 1.63 -8.84 -8.38
C ASN A 376 2.22 -7.57 -9.01
N ALA A 377 2.87 -6.68 -8.25
CA ALA A 377 3.23 -5.33 -8.71
C ALA A 377 4.13 -5.34 -9.95
N GLU A 378 5.16 -6.19 -9.99
CA GLU A 378 6.05 -6.31 -11.15
C GLU A 378 5.34 -6.92 -12.36
N ASP A 379 4.45 -7.89 -12.13
CA ASP A 379 3.73 -8.54 -13.22
C ASP A 379 2.69 -7.60 -13.85
N ILE A 380 2.07 -6.73 -13.05
CA ILE A 380 1.24 -5.62 -13.54
C ILE A 380 2.05 -4.70 -14.48
N GLU A 381 3.25 -4.29 -14.07
CA GLU A 381 4.14 -3.47 -14.91
C GLU A 381 4.50 -4.19 -16.22
N ARG A 382 4.87 -5.47 -16.13
CA ARG A 382 5.22 -6.29 -17.28
C ARG A 382 4.05 -6.41 -18.27
N TYR A 383 2.85 -6.71 -17.81
CA TYR A 383 1.69 -6.86 -18.69
C TYR A 383 1.22 -5.53 -19.28
N CYS A 384 1.34 -4.43 -18.53
CA CYS A 384 1.12 -3.08 -19.07
C CYS A 384 2.16 -2.71 -20.14
N TYR A 385 3.43 -3.09 -19.95
CA TYR A 385 4.48 -2.94 -20.96
C TYR A 385 4.14 -3.71 -22.24
N ILE A 386 3.80 -5.00 -22.12
CA ILE A 386 3.43 -5.84 -23.28
C ILE A 386 2.22 -5.26 -24.01
N ALA A 387 1.22 -4.82 -23.26
CA ALA A 387 0.03 -4.18 -23.82
C ALA A 387 0.37 -2.90 -24.59
N ALA A 388 1.13 -2.00 -23.96
CA ALA A 388 1.52 -0.73 -24.56
C ALA A 388 2.37 -0.94 -25.82
N GLN A 389 3.36 -1.84 -25.77
CA GLN A 389 4.25 -2.12 -26.89
C GLN A 389 3.49 -2.70 -28.09
N LYS A 390 2.63 -3.71 -27.87
CA LYS A 390 1.84 -4.32 -28.95
C LYS A 390 0.83 -3.35 -29.57
N LEU A 391 0.19 -2.50 -28.77
CA LEU A 391 -0.72 -1.47 -29.30
C LEU A 391 0.02 -0.38 -30.08
N LEU A 392 1.22 0.01 -29.62
CA LEU A 392 2.08 0.95 -30.33
C LEU A 392 2.51 0.40 -31.69
N GLU A 393 2.88 -0.88 -31.76
CA GLU A 393 3.22 -1.58 -33.02
C GLU A 393 2.04 -1.67 -33.99
N ALA A 394 0.82 -1.84 -33.46
CA ALA A 394 -0.41 -1.87 -34.24
C ALA A 394 -0.90 -0.49 -34.71
N GLY A 395 -0.28 0.61 -34.24
CA GLY A 395 -0.72 1.97 -34.54
C GLY A 395 -1.91 2.47 -33.71
N ASP A 396 -2.28 1.75 -32.65
CA ASP A 396 -3.41 2.02 -31.75
C ASP A 396 -2.96 2.74 -30.47
N GLU A 397 -2.15 3.80 -30.62
CA GLU A 397 -1.54 4.49 -29.47
C GLU A 397 -2.58 5.12 -28.51
N ASP A 398 -3.72 5.54 -29.05
CA ASP A 398 -4.85 6.12 -28.29
C ASP A 398 -5.48 5.12 -27.31
N LYS A 399 -5.38 3.80 -27.59
CA LYS A 399 -5.94 2.73 -26.75
C LYS A 399 -5.01 2.28 -25.63
N ILE A 400 -3.74 2.71 -25.62
CA ILE A 400 -2.74 2.27 -24.64
C ILE A 400 -3.20 2.55 -23.22
N LYS A 401 -3.70 3.77 -22.97
CA LYS A 401 -4.16 4.20 -21.65
C LYS A 401 -5.26 3.28 -21.12
N ASP A 402 -6.31 3.08 -21.92
CA ASP A 402 -7.47 2.28 -21.52
C ASP A 402 -7.10 0.79 -21.34
N ARG A 403 -6.17 0.29 -22.16
CA ARG A 403 -5.67 -1.09 -22.00
C ARG A 403 -4.86 -1.28 -20.73
N MET A 404 -3.98 -0.32 -20.39
CA MET A 404 -3.23 -0.37 -19.15
C MET A 404 -4.16 -0.31 -17.93
N ASP A 405 -5.17 0.56 -17.96
CA ASP A 405 -6.20 0.63 -16.93
C ASP A 405 -6.94 -0.71 -16.76
N LEU A 406 -7.31 -1.35 -17.88
CA LEU A 406 -7.98 -2.64 -17.87
C LEU A 406 -7.10 -3.74 -17.28
N VAL A 407 -5.81 -3.78 -17.66
CA VAL A 407 -4.84 -4.74 -17.12
C VAL A 407 -4.68 -4.54 -15.62
N VAL A 408 -4.46 -3.31 -15.16
CA VAL A 408 -4.31 -3.03 -13.72
C VAL A 408 -5.56 -3.46 -12.96
N ARG A 409 -6.76 -3.10 -13.42
CA ARG A 409 -8.00 -3.52 -12.75
C ARG A 409 -8.19 -5.04 -12.77
N ALA A 410 -7.77 -5.76 -13.81
CA ALA A 410 -7.90 -7.21 -13.84
C ALA A 410 -7.20 -7.91 -12.66
N TYR A 411 -6.11 -7.33 -12.13
CA TYR A 411 -5.40 -7.86 -10.95
C TYR A 411 -6.11 -7.60 -9.61
N ASP A 412 -7.21 -6.83 -9.59
CA ASP A 412 -7.90 -6.38 -8.35
C ASP A 412 -6.92 -5.79 -7.32
N PRO A 413 -6.06 -4.82 -7.67
CA PRO A 413 -5.06 -4.31 -6.76
C PRO A 413 -5.72 -3.61 -5.58
N CYS A 414 -5.27 -3.95 -4.37
CA CYS A 414 -5.60 -3.25 -3.14
C CYS A 414 -4.37 -2.44 -2.74
N ILE A 415 -4.37 -1.17 -3.16
CA ILE A 415 -3.22 -0.30 -3.01
C ILE A 415 -2.95 -0.03 -1.54
N SER A 416 -4.01 0.11 -0.73
CA SER A 416 -3.84 0.28 0.71
C SER A 416 -3.15 -0.92 1.33
N CYS A 417 -3.51 -2.15 0.96
CA CYS A 417 -2.85 -3.37 1.45
C CYS A 417 -1.34 -3.37 1.24
N SER A 418 -0.86 -2.88 0.11
CA SER A 418 0.55 -2.98 -0.28
C SER A 418 1.46 -1.86 0.26
N ALA A 419 0.90 -0.79 0.86
CA ALA A 419 1.66 0.33 1.38
C ALA A 419 2.29 0.04 2.76
N HIS A 420 3.53 -0.48 2.75
CA HIS A 420 4.28 -0.82 3.97
C HIS A 420 5.61 -0.08 4.14
N MET A 421 6.05 0.74 3.19
CA MET A 421 7.42 1.31 3.19
C MET A 421 7.58 2.83 3.34
N ALA A 422 8.50 3.26 4.24
CA ALA A 422 9.08 4.60 4.22
C ALA A 422 10.54 4.52 3.75
N GLU A 423 10.91 5.29 2.73
CA GLU A 423 12.31 5.42 2.32
C GLU A 423 13.00 6.51 3.15
N VAL A 424 14.01 6.12 3.94
CA VAL A 424 14.87 7.07 4.66
C VAL A 424 16.08 7.37 3.78
N LYS A 425 15.98 8.41 2.95
CA LYS A 425 17.14 8.91 2.17
C LYS A 425 18.05 9.74 3.06
N LYS A 426 19.35 9.43 3.05
CA LYS A 426 20.35 10.40 3.51
C LYS A 426 20.41 11.52 2.47
N ALA A 427 20.25 12.77 2.91
CA ALA A 427 20.42 13.92 2.03
C ALA A 427 21.84 13.91 1.44
N PRO A 428 22.02 14.20 0.13
CA PRO A 428 23.34 14.37 -0.46
C PRO A 428 24.20 15.40 0.28
N ALA A 429 25.53 15.31 0.14
CA ALA A 429 26.40 16.36 0.64
C ALA A 429 26.06 17.70 -0.05
N GLU A 430 25.98 18.77 0.73
CA GLU A 430 25.64 20.12 0.23
C GLU A 430 24.24 20.27 -0.42
N ASP A 431 23.29 19.39 -0.08
CA ASP A 431 21.87 19.43 -0.51
C ASP A 431 21.19 20.80 -0.34
N TRP A 432 21.67 21.62 0.61
CA TRP A 432 21.18 22.99 0.83
C TRP A 432 21.32 23.89 -0.41
N LYS A 433 22.29 23.63 -1.31
CA LYS A 433 22.47 24.39 -2.55
C LYS A 433 21.34 24.16 -3.55
N ALA A 434 21.00 22.89 -3.79
CA ALA A 434 19.90 22.50 -4.67
C ALA A 434 18.57 23.06 -4.15
N LYS A 435 18.34 22.98 -2.84
CA LYS A 435 17.16 23.58 -2.20
C LYS A 435 17.12 25.10 -2.34
N LEU A 436 18.26 25.77 -2.19
CA LEU A 436 18.35 27.21 -2.36
C LEU A 436 18.05 27.62 -3.81
N ALA A 437 18.56 26.88 -4.80
CA ALA A 437 18.26 27.11 -6.21
C ALA A 437 16.76 26.94 -6.51
N GLU A 438 16.13 25.87 -6.02
CA GLU A 438 14.69 25.64 -6.17
C GLU A 438 13.84 26.77 -5.56
N ILE A 439 14.27 27.30 -4.41
CA ILE A 439 13.59 28.43 -3.76
C ILE A 439 13.73 29.71 -4.60
N LYS A 440 14.93 29.98 -5.14
CA LYS A 440 15.20 31.13 -6.01
C LYS A 440 14.41 31.07 -7.33
N GLU A 441 14.22 29.88 -7.90
CA GLU A 441 13.42 29.68 -9.12
C GLU A 441 11.94 30.07 -8.92
N LYS A 442 11.38 29.82 -7.73
CA LYS A 442 9.98 30.13 -7.43
C LYS A 442 9.71 31.62 -7.33
N ALA A 443 10.58 32.36 -6.64
CA ALA A 443 10.56 33.82 -6.56
C ALA A 443 11.84 34.33 -5.88
N SER A 444 12.16 35.61 -6.11
CA SER A 444 13.29 36.28 -5.44
C SER A 444 13.13 36.23 -3.91
N PRO A 445 14.04 35.56 -3.17
CA PRO A 445 13.93 35.45 -1.71
C PRO A 445 14.24 36.76 -0.99
N MET A 446 13.65 36.93 0.19
CA MET A 446 14.09 37.92 1.17
C MET A 446 15.04 37.24 2.16
N PHE A 447 16.13 37.91 2.50
CA PHE A 447 17.14 37.39 3.41
C PHE A 447 17.18 38.19 4.71
N VAL A 448 17.25 37.50 5.85
CA VAL A 448 17.37 38.14 7.17
C VAL A 448 18.50 37.52 7.96
N GLY A 449 19.50 38.33 8.33
CA GLY A 449 20.54 37.93 9.26
C GLY A 449 20.08 38.00 10.71
N VAL A 450 20.14 36.87 11.40
CA VAL A 450 19.84 36.68 12.83
C VAL A 450 21.13 36.28 13.56
N GLY A 451 21.19 36.59 14.86
CA GLY A 451 22.30 36.17 15.73
C GLY A 451 22.95 37.30 16.53
N ASN A 452 23.83 36.96 17.48
CA ASN A 452 24.53 37.92 18.33
C ASN A 452 26.03 38.00 18.02
N ARG A 453 26.47 39.14 17.49
CA ARG A 453 27.88 39.40 17.14
C ARG A 453 28.84 39.41 18.34
N ASN A 454 28.32 39.50 19.56
CA ASN A 454 29.12 39.43 20.79
C ASN A 454 29.28 38.00 21.32
N ARG A 455 28.80 36.98 20.56
CA ARG A 455 28.84 35.56 20.93
C ARG A 455 29.51 34.69 19.87
N SER A 456 30.70 35.07 19.44
CA SER A 456 31.56 34.33 18.51
C SER A 456 30.78 33.90 17.25
N ASP A 457 30.65 32.60 16.96
CA ASP A 457 29.98 32.11 15.75
C ASP A 457 28.46 32.35 15.72
N ASP A 458 27.84 32.69 16.86
CA ASP A 458 26.43 33.14 16.90
C ASP A 458 26.22 34.41 16.05
N GLY A 459 27.28 35.16 15.75
CA GLY A 459 27.24 36.31 14.84
C GLY A 459 27.22 35.95 13.35
N ALA A 460 27.29 34.68 12.97
CA ALA A 460 27.48 34.25 11.58
C ALA A 460 26.35 34.70 10.64
N GLY A 461 25.09 34.63 11.08
CA GLY A 461 23.95 35.05 10.28
C GLY A 461 23.95 36.56 9.99
N VAL A 462 24.31 37.36 11.00
CA VAL A 462 24.46 38.82 10.88
C VAL A 462 25.62 39.19 9.95
N GLU A 463 26.78 38.54 10.11
CA GLU A 463 27.95 38.80 9.27
C GLU A 463 27.67 38.47 7.80
N LEU A 464 27.02 37.33 7.54
CA LEU A 464 26.60 36.93 6.19
C LEU A 464 25.66 37.97 5.54
N ALA A 465 24.67 38.46 6.29
CA ALA A 465 23.75 39.49 5.78
C ALA A 465 24.46 40.82 5.48
N LEU A 466 25.41 41.24 6.33
CA LEU A 466 26.21 42.45 6.10
C LEU A 466 27.08 42.33 4.84
N GLU A 467 27.71 41.18 4.62
CA GLU A 467 28.51 40.93 3.42
C GLU A 467 27.66 40.90 2.14
N LEU A 468 26.46 40.29 2.19
CA LEU A 468 25.52 40.33 1.06
C LEU A 468 25.09 41.77 0.71
N LYS A 469 24.84 42.61 1.72
CA LYS A 469 24.55 44.03 1.52
C LYS A 469 25.71 44.77 0.84
N LYS A 470 26.95 44.53 1.28
CA LYS A 470 28.16 45.13 0.65
C LYS A 470 28.31 44.71 -0.82
N LEU A 471 27.87 43.50 -1.16
CA LEU A 471 27.88 42.96 -2.52
C LEU A 471 26.70 43.46 -3.38
N GLY A 472 25.81 44.30 -2.85
CA GLY A 472 24.70 44.89 -3.58
C GLY A 472 23.48 43.98 -3.75
N VAL A 473 23.36 42.90 -2.97
CA VAL A 473 22.19 42.01 -3.01
C VAL A 473 20.97 42.73 -2.42
N CYS A 474 19.88 42.81 -3.19
CA CYS A 474 18.63 43.44 -2.75
C CYS A 474 17.87 42.58 -1.72
N ASP A 475 16.95 43.20 -0.97
CA ASP A 475 16.06 42.53 0.00
C ASP A 475 16.79 41.73 1.11
N VAL A 476 17.94 42.23 1.55
CA VAL A 476 18.69 41.70 2.71
C VAL A 476 18.50 42.62 3.91
N TYR A 477 18.14 42.06 5.06
CA TYR A 477 17.86 42.80 6.30
C TYR A 477 18.57 42.18 7.50
N LEU A 478 18.72 42.96 8.57
CA LEU A 478 19.10 42.48 9.90
C LEU A 478 17.85 42.35 10.78
N GLU A 479 17.89 41.47 11.78
CA GLU A 479 16.80 41.31 12.76
C GLU A 479 16.34 42.66 13.36
N SER A 480 17.29 43.56 13.66
CA SER A 480 17.03 44.90 14.22
C SER A 480 16.39 45.90 13.25
N GLU A 481 16.38 45.62 11.95
CA GLU A 481 15.81 46.50 10.91
C GLU A 481 14.35 46.14 10.62
N LEU A 482 13.92 44.93 10.97
CA LEU A 482 12.58 44.43 10.66
C LEU A 482 11.46 45.21 11.37
N GLU A 483 11.68 45.66 12.61
CA GLU A 483 10.71 46.46 13.36
C GLU A 483 10.53 47.87 12.77
N LYS A 484 11.58 48.44 12.18
CA LYS A 484 11.58 49.84 11.72
C LYS A 484 10.86 50.05 10.40
N HIS A 485 10.91 49.05 9.51
CA HIS A 485 10.47 49.26 8.13
C HIS A 485 9.04 48.79 7.81
N LYS A 486 8.31 48.19 8.77
CA LYS A 486 7.01 47.51 8.51
C LYS A 486 7.05 46.55 7.29
N ILE A 487 8.24 46.08 6.89
CA ILE A 487 8.46 45.34 5.63
C ILE A 487 7.77 43.96 5.63
N LEU A 488 7.66 43.32 6.80
CA LEU A 488 6.91 42.08 6.96
C LEU A 488 5.38 42.28 6.85
N TRP A 489 4.89 43.53 6.98
CA TRP A 489 3.46 43.86 7.11
C TRP A 489 2.77 44.15 5.78
N ASP A 490 3.52 44.51 4.74
CA ASP A 490 2.98 44.83 3.40
C ASP A 490 3.15 43.66 2.39
N TYR A 491 3.40 42.45 2.89
CA TYR A 491 3.68 41.29 2.05
C TYR A 491 2.43 40.74 1.34
N LYS A 492 2.14 41.29 0.15
CA LYS A 492 1.08 40.83 -0.74
C LYS A 492 1.46 39.63 -1.63
N ALA A 493 2.69 39.09 -1.53
CA ALA A 493 3.27 38.29 -2.63
C ALA A 493 3.85 36.89 -2.29
N LEU A 494 3.62 36.28 -1.12
CA LEU A 494 4.05 34.89 -0.81
C LEU A 494 5.53 34.54 -1.11
N ARG A 495 6.42 35.53 -1.29
CA ARG A 495 7.83 35.29 -1.64
C ARG A 495 8.54 34.52 -0.51
N PRO A 496 9.57 33.72 -0.84
CA PRO A 496 10.34 32.99 0.17
C PRO A 496 11.08 33.91 1.14
N LEU A 497 11.05 33.57 2.44
CA LEU A 497 11.85 34.20 3.49
C LEU A 497 12.96 33.24 3.92
N ILE A 498 14.21 33.68 3.92
CA ILE A 498 15.36 32.89 4.37
C ILE A 498 16.05 33.60 5.52
N LEU A 499 16.02 32.98 6.69
CA LEU A 499 16.75 33.43 7.88
C LEU A 499 18.16 32.84 7.86
N PHE A 500 19.17 33.63 8.17
CA PHE A 500 20.54 33.17 8.41
C PHE A 500 20.81 33.15 9.90
N ASP A 501 21.28 32.02 10.42
CA ASP A 501 21.60 31.88 11.83
C ASP A 501 22.71 30.85 12.08
N ALA A 502 23.30 30.90 13.25
CA ALA A 502 24.11 29.80 13.78
C ALA A 502 23.18 28.72 14.34
N VAL A 503 23.34 27.47 13.88
CA VAL A 503 22.47 26.37 14.32
C VAL A 503 23.31 25.15 14.67
N ASP A 504 23.15 24.65 15.89
CA ASP A 504 23.81 23.43 16.34
C ASP A 504 23.09 22.19 15.83
N PHE A 505 23.64 21.58 14.80
CA PHE A 505 23.24 20.30 14.22
C PHE A 505 23.95 19.09 14.87
N LYS A 506 24.86 19.30 15.83
CA LYS A 506 25.81 18.31 16.35
C LYS A 506 26.70 17.68 15.27
N GLU A 507 27.11 18.49 14.30
CA GLU A 507 27.95 18.12 13.16
C GLU A 507 29.29 18.87 13.17
N ALA A 508 30.13 18.64 12.16
CA ALA A 508 31.40 19.35 12.01
C ALA A 508 31.20 20.88 11.84
N PRO A 509 31.99 21.74 12.52
CA PRO A 509 31.89 23.19 12.37
C PRO A 509 31.96 23.67 10.92
N GLY A 510 31.13 24.66 10.58
CA GLY A 510 30.99 25.18 9.21
C GLY A 510 30.12 24.33 8.27
N LYS A 511 29.48 23.26 8.76
CA LYS A 511 28.41 22.56 8.02
C LYS A 511 27.25 23.54 7.77
N VAL A 512 26.77 23.58 6.53
CA VAL A 512 25.62 24.41 6.13
C VAL A 512 24.42 23.52 5.81
N THR A 513 23.24 23.91 6.30
CA THR A 513 21.98 23.22 6.03
C THR A 513 20.86 24.24 5.80
N LEU A 514 19.92 23.93 4.89
CA LEU A 514 18.71 24.70 4.69
C LEU A 514 17.49 23.90 5.16
N LEU A 515 16.76 24.45 6.13
CA LEU A 515 15.65 23.80 6.81
C LEU A 515 14.36 24.61 6.65
N PRO A 516 13.20 23.98 6.40
CA PRO A 516 11.92 24.65 6.53
C PRO A 516 11.72 25.17 7.96
N LEU A 517 11.34 26.44 8.10
CA LEU A 517 11.31 27.12 9.39
C LEU A 517 10.29 26.48 10.36
N ASN A 518 9.19 25.93 9.83
CA ASN A 518 8.16 25.22 10.60
C ASN A 518 8.68 23.95 11.31
N TYR A 519 9.82 23.40 10.90
CA TYR A 519 10.43 22.25 11.59
C TYR A 519 11.39 22.65 12.72
N VAL A 520 11.79 23.92 12.74
CA VAL A 520 12.81 24.44 13.66
C VAL A 520 12.15 25.19 14.82
N ILE A 521 11.06 25.93 14.57
CA ILE A 521 10.37 26.77 15.56
C ILE A 521 9.96 26.01 16.84
N ASP A 522 9.49 24.78 16.74
CA ASP A 522 9.01 24.01 17.91
C ASP A 522 10.08 23.14 18.59
N LYS A 523 11.25 22.95 17.97
CA LYS A 523 12.23 21.92 18.38
C LYS A 523 13.61 22.43 18.78
N THR A 524 13.93 23.70 18.53
CA THR A 524 15.22 24.28 18.91
C THR A 524 15.05 25.41 19.90
N ARG A 525 15.94 25.50 20.90
CA ARG A 525 16.17 26.72 21.68
C ARG A 525 16.84 27.77 20.79
N LEU A 526 16.13 28.28 19.79
CA LEU A 526 16.59 29.45 19.06
C LEU A 526 16.52 30.65 20.02
N SER A 527 17.66 31.27 20.28
CA SER A 527 17.87 32.26 21.36
C SER A 527 17.41 33.69 21.05
N HIS A 528 16.62 33.92 19.98
CA HIS A 528 16.48 35.26 19.40
C HIS A 528 15.04 35.81 19.40
N LYS A 529 14.94 37.14 19.48
CA LYS A 529 13.71 37.91 19.74
C LYS A 529 12.68 37.82 18.62
N ILE A 530 13.09 37.35 17.44
CA ILE A 530 12.24 37.20 16.25
C ILE A 530 11.23 36.04 16.34
N LEU A 531 11.43 35.02 17.19
CA LEU A 531 10.57 33.83 17.24
C LEU A 531 9.16 34.06 17.81
N PRO A 532 8.99 34.75 18.95
CA PRO A 532 7.66 35.12 19.43
C PRO A 532 6.90 36.00 18.42
N PHE A 533 7.62 36.81 17.65
CA PHE A 533 7.06 37.67 16.61
C PHE A 533 6.57 36.86 15.39
N ILE A 534 7.37 35.88 14.95
CA ILE A 534 7.04 34.98 13.84
C ILE A 534 5.87 34.03 14.20
N SER A 535 5.89 33.42 15.38
CA SER A 535 4.89 32.42 15.79
C SER A 535 3.51 33.03 16.08
N MET A 536 3.47 34.28 16.53
CA MET A 536 2.23 34.94 16.94
C MET A 536 1.56 35.74 15.81
N GLN A 537 2.29 36.16 14.77
CA GLN A 537 1.79 37.08 13.73
C GLN A 537 1.87 36.57 12.28
N MET A 538 2.61 35.51 11.95
CA MET A 538 2.59 34.94 10.59
C MET A 538 1.43 33.96 10.37
N ARG A 539 0.63 34.20 9.33
CA ARG A 539 -0.35 33.20 8.84
C ARG A 539 0.37 31.93 8.39
N TYR A 540 -0.21 30.76 8.67
CA TYR A 540 0.33 29.44 8.32
C TYR A 540 0.82 29.29 6.86
N LYS A 541 0.17 29.97 5.90
CA LYS A 541 0.58 29.98 4.48
C LYS A 541 1.95 30.65 4.24
N HIS A 542 2.32 31.67 5.01
CA HIS A 542 3.63 32.33 4.91
C HIS A 542 4.72 31.50 5.59
N LEU A 543 4.38 30.83 6.69
CA LEU A 543 5.31 29.96 7.40
C LEU A 543 5.80 28.78 6.53
N LYS A 544 4.96 28.28 5.61
CA LYS A 544 5.34 27.26 4.62
C LYS A 544 6.39 27.72 3.60
N ASN A 545 6.52 29.04 3.39
CA ASN A 545 7.51 29.63 2.48
C ASN A 545 8.67 30.29 3.24
N ALA A 546 8.86 29.96 4.53
CA ALA A 546 9.96 30.44 5.34
C ALA A 546 10.97 29.32 5.61
N TYR A 547 12.25 29.66 5.55
CA TYR A 547 13.37 28.73 5.68
C TYR A 547 14.45 29.31 6.60
N MET A 548 15.21 28.43 7.22
CA MET A 548 16.40 28.73 8.02
C MET A 548 17.62 28.13 7.30
N LEU A 549 18.55 28.97 6.87
CA LEU A 549 19.87 28.55 6.43
C LEU A 549 20.81 28.66 7.64
N GLY A 550 21.05 27.51 8.26
CA GLY A 550 21.87 27.41 9.46
C GLY A 550 23.30 27.02 9.14
N ILE A 551 24.25 27.61 9.87
CA ILE A 551 25.67 27.26 9.85
C ILE A 551 26.04 26.66 11.21
N GLN A 552 26.65 25.48 11.22
CA GLN A 552 27.14 24.84 12.45
C GLN A 552 28.24 25.69 13.09
N PRO A 553 28.05 26.22 14.32
CA PRO A 553 29.08 26.95 15.02
C PRO A 553 30.18 26.02 15.54
N GLU A 554 31.40 26.55 15.67
CA GLU A 554 32.47 25.95 16.48
C GLU A 554 32.31 26.35 17.96
N SER A 555 31.97 27.61 18.23
CA SER A 555 31.69 28.13 19.57
C SER A 555 30.71 29.30 19.56
N ILE A 556 29.82 29.36 20.55
CA ILE A 556 28.85 30.45 20.80
C ILE A 556 29.10 31.18 22.14
N GLU A 557 30.34 31.09 22.63
CA GLU A 557 30.79 31.79 23.84
C GLU A 557 31.00 33.28 23.59
N GLU A 558 31.04 34.08 24.66
CA GLU A 558 31.27 35.52 24.57
C GLU A 558 32.59 35.83 23.85
N GLY A 559 32.49 36.68 22.82
CA GLY A 559 33.59 36.97 21.92
C GLY A 559 33.08 37.51 20.59
N THR A 560 33.93 38.13 19.78
CA THR A 560 33.53 38.72 18.49
C THR A 560 34.14 38.01 17.29
N LYS A 561 34.90 36.93 17.53
CA LYS A 561 35.67 36.24 16.51
C LYS A 561 34.85 35.11 15.89
N ILE A 562 34.57 35.22 14.60
CA ILE A 562 34.06 34.11 13.79
C ILE A 562 35.20 33.12 13.53
N SER A 563 34.95 31.85 13.80
CA SER A 563 35.87 30.76 13.59
C SER A 563 36.21 30.56 12.12
N ARG A 564 37.36 29.93 11.86
CA ARG A 564 37.81 29.67 10.48
C ARG A 564 36.83 28.78 9.70
N PRO A 565 36.27 27.69 10.25
CA PRO A 565 35.31 26.85 9.53
C PRO A 565 34.01 27.60 9.19
N VAL A 566 33.48 28.38 10.12
CA VAL A 566 32.26 29.19 9.91
C VAL A 566 32.52 30.30 8.88
N ARG A 567 33.67 30.97 8.93
CA ARG A 567 34.04 31.97 7.92
C ARG A 567 34.13 31.38 6.51
N GLN A 568 34.67 30.16 6.37
CA GLN A 568 34.68 29.45 5.08
C GLN A 568 33.26 29.11 4.61
N ALA A 569 32.38 28.72 5.52
CA ALA A 569 30.97 28.47 5.22
C ALA A 569 30.24 29.73 4.73
N ILE A 570 30.45 30.87 5.38
CA ILE A 570 29.92 32.18 4.95
C ILE A 570 30.35 32.48 3.51
N LEU A 571 31.64 32.36 3.19
CA LEU A 571 32.14 32.58 1.82
C LEU A 571 31.50 31.65 0.79
N LYS A 572 31.24 30.39 1.14
CA LYS A 572 30.54 29.44 0.28
C LYS A 572 29.09 29.88 0.02
N VAL A 573 28.37 30.29 1.07
CA VAL A 573 26.98 30.77 0.97
C VAL A 573 26.91 32.06 0.14
N LEU A 574 27.83 33.00 0.34
CA LEU A 574 27.93 34.23 -0.46
C LEU A 574 28.06 33.95 -1.96
N LYS A 575 28.94 33.00 -2.32
CA LYS A 575 29.13 32.60 -3.72
C LYS A 575 27.85 32.01 -4.31
N GLU A 576 27.14 31.16 -3.56
CA GLU A 576 25.91 30.51 -4.01
C GLU A 576 24.72 31.46 -4.10
N ILE A 577 24.66 32.49 -3.25
CA ILE A 577 23.59 33.49 -3.31
C ILE A 577 23.79 34.45 -4.48
N LYS A 578 25.05 34.75 -4.84
CA LYS A 578 25.38 35.62 -5.97
C LYS A 578 25.15 34.96 -7.33
N ASN A 579 25.45 33.67 -7.44
CA ASN A 579 25.14 32.85 -8.62
C ASN A 579 23.63 32.62 -8.74
#